data_AF-A0A0X1KRD0-F1
#
_entry.id   AF-A0A0X1KRD0-F1
#
_cell.length_a   1.000
_cell.length_b   1.000
_cell.length_c   1.000
_cell.angle_alpha   90.00
_cell.angle_beta   90.00
_cell.angle_gamma   90.00
#
_symmetry.space_group_name_H-M   'P 1'
#
loop_
_entity.id
_entity.type
_entity.pdbx_description
1 polymer ?
#
loop_
_entity_poly.entity_id
_entity_poly.type
_entity_poly.pdbx_seq_one_letter_code
_entity_poly.pdbx_strand_id
1 'polypeptide(L)'
;MKVLVFDVFGKYALFRRSYTTTSSTSYSFPPRTAICGLLGAILGIQNDTTESSEHLRTFDDAHFAVKLLNPIKKINIATNYVETKSGQKHARIQIVLELIKNPAYRIYVSEFGKYEELQYCLKNKISVFTPYLGQAQMIANFSYVGSFDAEPVSTPLEVHTVIKVLDGTKIFPQKGQLFIKERMTLNMDNERTPTAFASYWVEKNATPIKLVHYVEQVYRIKELGENICWID
;
A
#
# COMPACT_ATOMS: atom_id res chain seq x y z
N MET A 1 -0.64 -6.54 -20.65
CA MET A 1 -0.01 -7.26 -19.52
C MET A 1 -1.11 -7.72 -18.58
N LYS A 2 -1.01 -8.90 -17.97
CA LYS A 2 -2.07 -9.38 -17.06
C LYS A 2 -1.89 -8.72 -15.69
N VAL A 3 -2.99 -8.33 -15.06
CA VAL A 3 -3.01 -7.63 -13.77
C VAL A 3 -4.03 -8.29 -12.86
N LEU A 4 -3.59 -8.68 -11.67
CA LEU A 4 -4.43 -9.23 -10.62
C LEU A 4 -4.98 -8.10 -9.78
N VAL A 5 -6.29 -8.12 -9.51
CA VAL A 5 -6.98 -7.06 -8.78
C VAL A 5 -7.74 -7.64 -7.60
N PHE A 6 -7.53 -7.06 -6.44
CA PHE A 6 -8.26 -7.40 -5.22
C PHE A 6 -8.41 -6.19 -4.30
N ASP A 7 -9.44 -6.22 -3.49
CA ASP A 7 -9.71 -5.19 -2.48
C ASP A 7 -9.21 -5.69 -1.12
N VAL A 8 -8.58 -4.81 -0.34
CA VAL A 8 -8.15 -5.05 1.05
C VAL A 8 -8.70 -3.96 1.96
N PHE A 9 -9.26 -4.36 3.08
CA PHE A 9 -9.96 -3.45 3.99
C PHE A 9 -9.87 -3.91 5.44
N GLY A 10 -10.05 -2.96 6.37
CA GLY A 10 -10.01 -3.23 7.80
C GLY A 10 -10.64 -2.10 8.60
N LYS A 11 -10.73 -2.28 9.92
CA LYS A 11 -11.26 -1.24 10.81
C LYS A 11 -10.28 -0.07 10.95
N TYR A 12 -8.99 -0.40 11.04
CA TYR A 12 -7.90 0.56 11.16
C TYR A 12 -6.71 0.13 10.31
N ALA A 13 -5.85 1.08 9.96
CA ALA A 13 -4.51 0.82 9.42
C ALA A 13 -3.48 1.73 10.09
N LEU A 14 -2.25 1.24 10.18
CA LEU A 14 -1.10 1.98 10.67
C LEU A 14 0.13 1.65 9.80
N PHE A 15 0.32 2.42 8.74
CA PHE A 15 1.51 2.38 7.90
C PHE A 15 2.54 3.34 8.48
N ARG A 16 3.28 2.90 9.51
CA ARG A 16 4.16 3.77 10.31
C ARG A 16 5.17 4.50 9.42
N ARG A 17 5.31 5.81 9.63
CA ARG A 17 6.40 6.60 9.03
C ARG A 17 7.75 6.22 9.63
N SER A 18 8.73 5.96 8.78
CA SER A 18 10.07 5.50 9.20
C SER A 18 10.84 6.54 10.03
N TYR A 19 10.53 7.83 9.84
CA TYR A 19 11.26 8.95 10.46
C TYR A 19 10.60 9.52 11.72
N THR A 20 9.58 8.88 12.29
CA THR A 20 8.96 9.34 13.56
C THR A 20 9.43 8.53 14.76
N THR A 21 9.85 9.25 15.81
CA THR A 21 10.40 8.69 17.05
C THR A 21 9.30 8.39 18.07
N THR A 22 8.70 9.42 18.65
CA THR A 22 7.82 9.32 19.83
C THR A 22 6.35 9.09 19.49
N SER A 23 5.83 9.75 18.45
CA SER A 23 4.46 9.51 17.94
C SER A 23 4.50 8.51 16.79
N SER A 24 3.50 7.63 16.73
CA SER A 24 3.39 6.69 15.60
C SER A 24 2.43 7.27 14.58
N THR A 25 2.97 8.06 13.65
CA THR A 25 2.17 8.63 12.55
C THR A 25 2.05 7.65 11.40
N SER A 26 0.94 7.72 10.66
CA SER A 26 0.69 6.82 9.52
C SER A 26 0.85 7.55 8.19
N TYR A 27 1.32 6.83 7.19
CA TYR A 27 0.99 7.13 5.80
C TYR A 27 -0.51 6.92 5.54
N SER A 28 -1.02 7.45 4.44
CA SER A 28 -2.45 7.47 4.11
C SER A 28 -2.90 6.28 3.27
N PHE A 29 -1.95 5.57 2.67
CA PHE A 29 -2.14 4.35 1.88
C PHE A 29 -0.92 3.42 2.09
N PRO A 30 -1.02 2.13 1.76
CA PRO A 30 0.08 1.19 1.98
C PRO A 30 1.30 1.52 1.08
N PRO A 31 2.52 1.63 1.64
CA PRO A 31 3.74 1.65 0.83
C PRO A 31 3.99 0.28 0.17
N ARG A 32 4.86 0.24 -0.85
CA ARG A 32 5.26 -1.00 -1.55
C ARG A 32 5.63 -2.13 -0.59
N THR A 33 6.43 -1.83 0.43
CA THR A 33 6.87 -2.81 1.45
C THR A 33 5.71 -3.39 2.25
N ALA A 34 4.68 -2.59 2.56
CA ALA A 34 3.48 -3.07 3.25
C ALA A 34 2.62 -3.96 2.35
N ILE A 35 2.57 -3.67 1.04
CA ILE A 35 1.89 -4.53 0.06
C ILE A 35 2.64 -5.88 -0.04
N CYS A 36 3.96 -5.86 -0.15
CA CYS A 36 4.76 -7.10 -0.16
C CYS A 36 4.54 -7.94 1.10
N GLY A 37 4.50 -7.31 2.28
CA GLY A 37 4.19 -8.00 3.54
C GLY A 37 2.76 -8.58 3.59
N LEU A 38 1.77 -7.84 3.08
CA LEU A 38 0.39 -8.31 2.95
C LEU A 38 0.30 -9.53 2.02
N LEU A 39 0.94 -9.47 0.86
CA LEU A 39 0.96 -10.58 -0.10
C LEU A 39 1.74 -11.78 0.45
N GLY A 40 2.85 -11.55 1.16
CA GLY A 40 3.61 -12.58 1.85
C GLY A 40 2.77 -13.30 2.90
N ALA A 41 1.92 -12.57 3.65
CA ALA A 41 1.00 -13.18 4.60
C ALA A 41 -0.03 -14.10 3.91
N ILE A 42 -0.60 -13.65 2.79
CA ILE A 42 -1.56 -14.44 1.99
C ILE A 42 -0.89 -15.71 1.45
N LEU A 43 0.29 -15.57 0.85
CA LEU A 43 1.05 -16.65 0.21
C LEU A 43 1.79 -17.57 1.20
N GLY A 44 1.90 -17.18 2.47
CA GLY A 44 2.68 -17.94 3.46
C GLY A 44 4.19 -17.85 3.27
N ILE A 45 4.67 -16.74 2.70
CA ILE A 45 6.10 -16.50 2.56
C ILE A 45 6.68 -16.25 3.95
N GLN A 46 7.52 -17.18 4.39
CA GLN A 46 8.19 -17.12 5.69
C GLN A 46 9.41 -16.20 5.64
N ASN A 47 9.73 -15.65 6.80
CA ASN A 47 10.96 -14.92 7.02
C ASN A 47 11.67 -15.57 8.22
N ASP A 48 12.79 -16.24 7.95
CA ASP A 48 13.48 -17.05 8.96
C ASP A 48 14.12 -16.20 10.06
N THR A 49 14.33 -14.90 9.83
CA THR A 49 14.97 -13.99 10.80
C THR A 49 14.24 -12.66 10.91
N THR A 50 14.22 -12.07 12.10
CA THR A 50 13.66 -10.71 12.29
C THR A 50 14.53 -9.61 11.70
N GLU A 51 15.77 -9.91 11.30
CA GLU A 51 16.74 -8.93 10.83
C GLU A 51 16.78 -8.82 9.30
N SER A 52 16.39 -9.87 8.58
CA SER A 52 16.40 -9.88 7.11
C SER A 52 15.05 -9.48 6.49
N SER A 53 15.09 -8.97 5.27
CA SER A 53 13.94 -8.78 4.37
C SER A 53 14.06 -9.52 3.04
N GLU A 54 14.97 -10.51 2.95
CA GLU A 54 15.22 -11.30 1.75
C GLU A 54 13.96 -11.96 1.16
N HIS A 55 13.03 -12.39 2.02
CA HIS A 55 11.75 -12.95 1.61
C HIS A 55 10.91 -11.99 0.73
N LEU A 56 11.10 -10.67 0.86
CA LEU A 56 10.42 -9.67 0.03
C LEU A 56 10.97 -9.60 -1.40
N ARG A 57 12.16 -10.17 -1.66
CA ARG A 57 12.73 -10.28 -3.02
C ARG A 57 11.86 -11.10 -3.96
N THR A 58 11.00 -11.96 -3.41
CA THR A 58 9.94 -12.67 -4.14
C THR A 58 9.05 -11.74 -4.99
N PHE A 59 9.00 -10.46 -4.64
CA PHE A 59 8.19 -9.45 -5.32
C PHE A 59 9.00 -8.44 -6.13
N ASP A 60 10.32 -8.62 -6.34
CA ASP A 60 11.15 -7.61 -7.02
C ASP A 60 10.67 -7.35 -8.47
N ASP A 61 10.21 -8.38 -9.18
CA ASP A 61 9.66 -8.26 -10.54
C ASP A 61 8.18 -7.85 -10.57
N ALA A 62 7.54 -7.65 -9.41
CA ALA A 62 6.15 -7.26 -9.30
C ALA A 62 6.00 -5.73 -9.22
N HIS A 63 5.13 -5.20 -10.10
CA HIS A 63 4.65 -3.83 -10.08
C HIS A 63 3.31 -3.74 -9.33
N PHE A 64 3.13 -2.68 -8.56
CA PHE A 64 1.97 -2.47 -7.70
C PHE A 64 1.30 -1.14 -7.95
N ALA A 65 -0.02 -1.13 -8.03
CA ALA A 65 -0.80 0.11 -8.00
C ALA A 65 -1.81 0.06 -6.86
N VAL A 66 -2.16 1.25 -6.35
CA VAL A 66 -3.08 1.38 -5.20
C VAL A 66 -4.14 2.40 -5.52
N LYS A 67 -5.40 1.99 -5.53
CA LYS A 67 -6.57 2.86 -5.56
C LYS A 67 -7.20 2.92 -4.18
N LEU A 68 -7.61 4.11 -3.76
CA LEU A 68 -8.41 4.26 -2.55
C LEU A 68 -9.88 3.98 -2.89
N LEU A 69 -10.55 3.22 -2.03
CA LEU A 69 -11.98 2.95 -2.15
C LEU A 69 -12.81 3.81 -1.19
N ASN A 70 -12.17 4.30 -0.12
CA ASN A 70 -12.78 5.19 0.87
C ASN A 70 -11.96 6.48 1.02
N PRO A 71 -12.60 7.61 1.36
CA PRO A 71 -11.90 8.82 1.77
C PRO A 71 -10.95 8.59 2.95
N ILE A 72 -9.78 9.23 2.92
CA ILE A 72 -8.79 9.17 3.99
C ILE A 72 -9.33 9.87 5.23
N LYS A 73 -9.52 9.11 6.30
CA LYS A 73 -9.92 9.59 7.63
C LYS A 73 -8.86 9.14 8.64
N LYS A 74 -8.31 10.10 9.40
CA LYS A 74 -7.32 9.81 10.44
C LYS A 74 -7.86 10.15 11.81
N ILE A 75 -7.52 9.33 12.79
CA ILE A 75 -7.85 9.53 14.21
C ILE A 75 -6.60 9.29 15.06
N ASN A 76 -6.54 9.92 16.22
CA ASN A 76 -5.48 9.69 17.19
C ASN A 76 -6.02 8.86 18.35
N ILE A 77 -5.34 7.75 18.69
CA ILE A 77 -5.65 6.90 19.83
C ILE A 77 -4.42 6.78 20.72
N ALA A 78 -4.55 7.21 21.98
CA ALA A 78 -3.54 6.97 23.00
C ALA A 78 -3.57 5.49 23.40
N THR A 79 -2.44 4.79 23.24
CA THR A 79 -2.31 3.36 23.50
C THR A 79 -1.21 3.12 24.53
N ASN A 80 -1.51 2.33 25.56
CA ASN A 80 -0.54 1.97 26.59
C ASN A 80 0.19 0.70 26.16
N TYR A 81 1.50 0.79 25.93
CA TYR A 81 2.37 -0.34 25.66
C TYR A 81 3.03 -0.79 26.96
N VAL A 82 3.20 -2.10 27.10
CA VAL A 82 3.98 -2.72 28.19
C VAL A 82 5.41 -2.90 27.69
N GLU A 83 6.39 -2.44 28.46
CA GLU A 83 7.79 -2.69 28.14
C GLU A 83 8.13 -4.16 28.40
N THR A 84 8.64 -4.85 27.37
CA THR A 84 9.02 -6.27 27.46
C THR A 84 10.53 -6.50 27.51
N LYS A 85 11.35 -5.46 27.32
CA LYS A 85 12.82 -5.56 27.25
C LYS A 85 13.50 -5.70 28.62
N SER A 86 13.01 -4.96 29.62
CA SER A 86 13.65 -4.83 30.94
C SER A 86 13.19 -5.89 31.96
N GLY A 87 12.20 -6.72 31.62
CA GLY A 87 11.57 -7.67 32.55
C GLY A 87 10.73 -7.00 33.65
N GLN A 88 10.64 -5.67 33.69
CA GLN A 88 9.83 -4.93 34.65
C GLN A 88 8.34 -4.99 34.27
N LYS A 89 7.57 -5.81 34.99
CA LYS A 89 6.14 -6.09 34.71
C LYS A 89 5.20 -4.88 34.77
N HIS A 90 5.68 -3.69 35.17
CA HIS A 90 4.87 -2.49 35.38
C HIS A 90 5.32 -1.25 34.61
N ALA A 91 6.42 -1.32 33.86
CA ALA A 91 6.84 -0.21 33.00
C ALA A 91 5.86 -0.09 31.83
N ARG A 92 5.09 1.02 31.82
CA ARG A 92 4.12 1.35 30.77
C ARG A 92 4.52 2.65 30.11
N ILE A 93 4.48 2.67 28.78
CA ILE A 93 4.60 3.88 27.99
C ILE A 93 3.31 4.12 27.23
N GLN A 94 2.80 5.34 27.29
CA GLN A 94 1.68 5.76 26.46
C GLN A 94 2.21 6.35 25.16
N ILE A 95 1.77 5.80 24.04
CA ILE A 95 2.12 6.26 22.70
C ILE A 95 0.84 6.65 21.98
N VAL A 96 0.82 7.84 21.40
CA VAL A 96 -0.28 8.28 20.52
C VAL A 96 -0.07 7.67 19.13
N LEU A 97 -1.07 6.89 18.69
CA LEU A 97 -1.12 6.30 17.35
C LEU A 97 -2.04 7.13 16.46
N GLU A 98 -1.53 7.62 15.34
CA GLU A 98 -2.34 8.17 14.26
C GLU A 98 -2.78 7.01 13.36
N LEU A 99 -4.06 6.65 13.43
CA LEU A 99 -4.64 5.53 12.68
C LEU A 99 -5.48 6.03 11.52
N ILE A 100 -5.46 5.30 10.41
CA ILE A 100 -6.43 5.46 9.33
C ILE A 100 -7.70 4.71 9.74
N LYS A 101 -8.85 5.36 9.70
CA LYS A 101 -10.16 4.80 10.11
C LYS A 101 -10.94 4.28 8.91
N ASN A 102 -11.41 3.04 9.01
CA ASN A 102 -12.16 2.31 7.97
C ASN A 102 -11.49 2.36 6.57
N PRO A 103 -10.17 2.09 6.46
CA PRO A 103 -9.49 2.06 5.17
C PRO A 103 -10.02 0.93 4.29
N ALA A 104 -10.09 1.20 3.00
CA ALA A 104 -10.31 0.21 1.95
C ALA A 104 -9.49 0.62 0.72
N TYR A 105 -8.73 -0.32 0.17
CA TYR A 105 -7.84 -0.11 -0.95
C TYR A 105 -8.06 -1.20 -1.99
N ARG A 106 -8.00 -0.82 -3.27
CA ARG A 106 -7.88 -1.77 -4.38
C ARG A 106 -6.42 -1.85 -4.78
N ILE A 107 -5.88 -3.07 -4.75
CA ILE A 107 -4.50 -3.37 -5.09
C ILE A 107 -4.47 -4.03 -6.46
N TYR A 108 -3.58 -3.54 -7.31
CA TYR A 108 -3.28 -4.09 -8.62
C TYR A 108 -1.87 -4.66 -8.57
N VAL A 109 -1.70 -5.89 -9.02
CA VAL A 109 -0.41 -6.61 -9.02
C VAL A 109 -0.14 -7.09 -10.44
N SER A 110 1.00 -6.71 -11.02
CA SER A 110 1.44 -7.27 -12.30
C SER A 110 1.80 -8.74 -12.18
N GLU A 111 2.03 -9.40 -13.32
CA GLU A 111 2.61 -10.74 -13.35
C GLU A 111 3.97 -10.79 -12.63
N PHE A 112 4.20 -11.87 -11.88
CA PHE A 112 5.43 -12.19 -11.16
C PHE A 112 5.47 -13.70 -10.87
N GLY A 113 6.57 -14.21 -10.29
CA GLY A 113 6.80 -15.66 -10.12
C GLY A 113 5.71 -16.44 -9.37
N LYS A 114 4.91 -15.80 -8.50
CA LYS A 114 3.81 -16.44 -7.75
C LYS A 114 2.42 -15.90 -8.11
N TYR A 115 2.25 -15.37 -9.32
CA TYR A 115 1.00 -14.75 -9.76
C TYR A 115 -0.22 -15.70 -9.66
N GLU A 116 -0.09 -16.92 -10.20
CA GLU A 116 -1.19 -17.90 -10.22
C GLU A 116 -1.51 -18.44 -8.81
N GLU A 117 -0.49 -18.65 -7.97
CA GLU A 117 -0.67 -19.00 -6.55
C GLU A 117 -1.45 -17.91 -5.81
N LEU A 118 -1.06 -16.64 -6.00
CA LEU A 118 -1.74 -15.51 -5.39
C LEU A 118 -3.19 -15.42 -5.88
N GLN A 119 -3.43 -15.60 -7.17
CA GLN A 119 -4.78 -15.61 -7.74
C GLN A 119 -5.64 -16.73 -7.12
N TYR A 120 -5.09 -17.92 -6.93
CA TYR A 120 -5.77 -19.02 -6.27
C TYR A 120 -6.13 -18.68 -4.82
N CYS A 121 -5.18 -18.17 -4.04
CA CYS A 121 -5.42 -17.76 -2.65
C CYS A 121 -6.51 -16.69 -2.55
N LEU A 122 -6.45 -15.66 -3.41
CA LEU A 122 -7.43 -14.58 -3.43
C LEU A 122 -8.84 -15.07 -3.78
N LYS A 123 -8.99 -15.87 -4.84
CA LYS A 123 -10.29 -16.43 -5.28
C LYS A 123 -10.95 -17.27 -4.18
N ASN A 124 -10.16 -18.05 -3.46
CA ASN A 124 -10.65 -18.97 -2.44
C ASN A 124 -10.65 -18.38 -1.03
N LYS A 125 -10.29 -17.10 -0.87
CA LYS A 125 -10.16 -16.42 0.44
C LYS A 125 -9.23 -17.17 1.41
N ILE A 126 -8.13 -17.69 0.88
CA ILE A 126 -7.11 -18.40 1.64
C ILE A 126 -5.98 -17.43 1.97
N SER A 127 -5.55 -17.44 3.24
CA SER A 127 -4.34 -16.79 3.70
C SER A 127 -3.63 -17.70 4.69
N VAL A 128 -2.33 -17.91 4.52
CA VAL A 128 -1.54 -18.76 5.42
C VAL A 128 -1.29 -18.05 6.76
N PHE A 129 -0.95 -16.76 6.70
CA PHE A 129 -0.84 -15.89 7.88
C PHE A 129 -1.95 -14.84 7.87
N THR A 130 -2.31 -14.35 9.06
CA THR A 130 -3.33 -13.31 9.21
C THR A 130 -2.91 -12.03 8.48
N PRO A 131 -3.65 -11.59 7.46
CA PRO A 131 -3.36 -10.33 6.77
C PRO A 131 -3.66 -9.13 7.68
N TYR A 132 -2.86 -8.07 7.57
CA TYR A 132 -3.03 -6.84 8.34
C TYR A 132 -2.56 -5.61 7.56
N LEU A 133 -3.06 -4.43 7.94
CA LEU A 133 -2.72 -3.14 7.33
C LEU A 133 -1.63 -2.41 8.14
N GLY A 134 -0.37 -2.80 7.89
CA GLY A 134 0.85 -2.15 8.39
C GLY A 134 1.35 -2.65 9.75
N GLN A 135 0.48 -2.83 10.74
CA GLN A 135 0.82 -3.39 12.05
C GLN A 135 -0.08 -4.58 12.37
N ALA A 136 0.43 -5.59 13.08
CA ALA A 136 -0.26 -6.89 13.26
C ALA A 136 -1.65 -6.78 13.90
N GLN A 137 -1.86 -5.82 14.79
CA GLN A 137 -3.15 -5.54 15.43
C GLN A 137 -4.18 -4.88 14.49
N MET A 138 -3.76 -4.45 13.30
CA MET A 138 -4.61 -3.82 12.27
C MET A 138 -5.11 -4.88 11.29
N ILE A 139 -5.80 -5.90 11.80
CA ILE A 139 -6.26 -7.06 11.03
C ILE A 139 -7.07 -6.61 9.81
N ALA A 140 -6.76 -7.22 8.68
CA ALA A 140 -7.37 -6.96 7.39
C ALA A 140 -8.23 -8.14 6.93
N ASN A 141 -9.15 -7.85 6.01
CA ASN A 141 -9.79 -8.84 5.16
C ASN A 141 -9.57 -8.43 3.70
N PHE A 142 -9.76 -9.36 2.77
CA PHE A 142 -9.59 -9.12 1.34
C PHE A 142 -10.69 -9.77 0.51
N SER A 143 -10.89 -9.24 -0.70
CA SER A 143 -11.84 -9.77 -1.68
C SER A 143 -11.24 -9.75 -3.07
N TYR A 144 -11.26 -10.91 -3.74
CA TYR A 144 -10.89 -10.99 -5.14
C TYR A 144 -11.84 -10.14 -6.02
N VAL A 145 -11.27 -9.36 -6.94
CA VAL A 145 -12.02 -8.57 -7.92
C VAL A 145 -11.92 -9.23 -9.29
N GLY A 146 -10.70 -9.59 -9.72
CA GLY A 146 -10.51 -10.21 -11.02
C GLY A 146 -9.06 -10.29 -11.45
N SER A 147 -8.86 -10.82 -12.64
CA SER A 147 -7.58 -10.80 -13.37
C SER A 147 -7.92 -10.31 -14.77
N PHE A 148 -7.25 -9.24 -15.18
CA PHE A 148 -7.61 -8.48 -16.36
C PHE A 148 -6.38 -8.13 -17.19
N ASP A 149 -6.59 -7.81 -18.46
CA ASP A 149 -5.55 -7.23 -19.29
C ASP A 149 -5.46 -5.72 -19.07
N ALA A 150 -4.22 -5.25 -18.93
CA ALA A 150 -3.86 -3.86 -18.85
C ALA A 150 -3.10 -3.44 -20.11
N GLU A 151 -3.57 -2.37 -20.73
CA GLU A 151 -3.02 -1.83 -21.98
C GLU A 151 -2.41 -0.43 -21.75
N PRO A 152 -1.28 -0.11 -22.40
CA PRO A 152 -0.68 1.21 -22.29
C PRO A 152 -1.62 2.29 -22.87
N VAL A 153 -1.75 3.40 -22.15
CA VAL A 153 -2.48 4.60 -22.57
C VAL A 153 -1.67 5.86 -22.30
N SER A 154 -1.91 6.91 -23.08
CA SER A 154 -1.21 8.19 -22.95
C SER A 154 -2.10 9.25 -22.32
N THR A 155 -1.50 10.15 -21.55
CA THR A 155 -2.16 11.34 -20.99
C THR A 155 -2.56 12.33 -22.11
N PRO A 156 -3.61 13.15 -21.93
CA PRO A 156 -4.35 13.41 -20.69
C PRO A 156 -5.50 12.44 -20.42
N LEU A 157 -5.68 12.05 -19.15
CA LEU A 157 -6.74 11.14 -18.70
C LEU A 157 -7.03 11.28 -17.20
N GLU A 158 -8.03 10.55 -16.69
CA GLU A 158 -8.27 10.40 -15.25
C GLU A 158 -7.60 9.14 -14.71
N VAL A 159 -6.69 9.30 -13.74
CA VAL A 159 -6.04 8.19 -13.02
C VAL A 159 -6.76 7.90 -11.72
N HIS A 160 -6.92 6.62 -11.43
CA HIS A 160 -7.70 6.13 -10.29
C HIS A 160 -6.83 5.66 -9.12
N THR A 161 -5.51 5.61 -9.33
CA THR A 161 -4.54 5.17 -8.33
C THR A 161 -3.73 6.34 -7.79
N VAL A 162 -2.97 6.07 -6.73
CA VAL A 162 -1.87 6.92 -6.28
C VAL A 162 -0.91 7.17 -7.44
N ILE A 163 -0.40 8.40 -7.56
CA ILE A 163 0.50 8.83 -8.63
C ILE A 163 1.88 9.11 -8.02
N LYS A 164 2.92 8.40 -8.47
CA LYS A 164 4.31 8.72 -8.15
C LYS A 164 4.68 10.06 -8.78
N VAL A 165 5.20 10.98 -7.98
CA VAL A 165 5.56 12.34 -8.40
C VAL A 165 6.95 12.31 -9.02
N LEU A 166 6.99 12.47 -10.33
CA LEU A 166 8.20 12.51 -11.15
C LEU A 166 8.41 13.92 -11.73
N ASP A 167 9.63 14.22 -12.15
CA ASP A 167 9.92 15.48 -12.83
C ASP A 167 9.07 15.61 -14.10
N GLY A 168 8.39 16.76 -14.24
CA GLY A 168 7.45 16.99 -15.34
C GLY A 168 6.03 16.44 -15.13
N THR A 169 5.72 15.76 -14.02
CA THR A 169 4.34 15.34 -13.70
C THR A 169 3.43 16.57 -13.58
N LYS A 170 2.36 16.63 -14.39
CA LYS A 170 1.37 17.72 -14.34
C LYS A 170 -0.02 17.14 -14.12
N ILE A 171 -0.71 17.62 -13.10
CA ILE A 171 -2.11 17.32 -12.83
C ILE A 171 -2.97 18.58 -13.05
N PHE A 172 -4.27 18.39 -13.28
CA PHE A 172 -5.25 19.45 -13.32
C PHE A 172 -6.21 19.30 -12.13
N PRO A 173 -5.99 20.04 -11.02
CA PRO A 173 -6.87 20.00 -9.86
C PRO A 173 -8.29 20.44 -10.21
N GLN A 174 -9.29 19.70 -9.73
CA GLN A 174 -10.69 20.07 -9.86
C GLN A 174 -11.22 20.68 -8.55
N LYS A 175 -12.30 21.47 -8.65
CA LYS A 175 -12.92 22.12 -7.48
C LYS A 175 -13.35 21.07 -6.45
N GLY A 176 -12.92 21.24 -5.20
CA GLY A 176 -13.26 20.34 -4.09
C GLY A 176 -12.28 19.18 -3.87
N GLN A 177 -11.29 18.99 -4.74
CA GLN A 177 -10.24 17.99 -4.53
C GLN A 177 -9.24 18.45 -3.47
N LEU A 178 -8.83 17.51 -2.61
CA LEU A 178 -7.82 17.74 -1.60
C LEU A 178 -6.66 16.77 -1.83
N PHE A 179 -5.51 17.30 -2.23
CA PHE A 179 -4.34 16.48 -2.52
C PHE A 179 -3.49 16.29 -1.28
N ILE A 180 -3.09 15.04 -1.04
CA ILE A 180 -2.11 14.67 -0.02
C ILE A 180 -0.83 14.27 -0.76
N LYS A 181 0.30 14.85 -0.33
CA LYS A 181 1.63 14.45 -0.78
C LYS A 181 2.31 13.63 0.31
N GLU A 182 2.74 12.43 0.00
CA GLU A 182 3.50 11.57 0.93
C GLU A 182 4.82 11.12 0.34
N ARG A 183 5.88 11.18 1.14
CA ARG A 183 7.20 10.63 0.80
C ARG A 183 7.44 9.36 1.59
N MET A 184 7.65 8.25 0.88
CA MET A 184 7.75 6.91 1.46
C MET A 184 9.03 6.22 1.01
N THR A 185 9.46 5.23 1.77
CA THR A 185 10.48 4.28 1.31
C THR A 185 9.94 3.54 0.09
N LEU A 186 10.68 3.62 -1.01
CA LEU A 186 10.38 2.91 -2.25
C LEU A 186 11.00 1.52 -2.20
N ASN A 187 12.32 1.47 -1.95
CA ASN A 187 13.11 0.25 -1.83
C ASN A 187 13.95 0.26 -0.55
N MET A 188 14.30 -0.93 -0.10
CA MET A 188 15.25 -1.18 0.99
C MET A 188 16.15 -2.37 0.63
N ASP A 189 17.29 -2.50 1.30
CA ASP A 189 18.17 -3.67 1.21
C ASP A 189 17.70 -4.82 2.12
N ASN A 190 18.46 -5.92 2.14
CA ASN A 190 18.10 -7.10 2.93
C ASN A 190 18.20 -6.83 4.43
N GLU A 191 19.04 -5.88 4.85
CA GLU A 191 19.23 -5.40 6.22
C GLU A 191 18.14 -4.38 6.64
N ARG A 192 17.11 -4.18 5.79
CA ARG A 192 15.97 -3.26 6.02
C ARG A 192 16.36 -1.79 6.06
N THR A 193 17.49 -1.44 5.47
CA THR A 193 17.91 -0.04 5.29
C THR A 193 17.25 0.52 4.03
N PRO A 194 16.53 1.66 4.12
CA PRO A 194 15.96 2.32 2.94
C PRO A 194 17.06 2.71 1.93
N THR A 195 16.93 2.26 0.69
CA THR A 195 17.87 2.57 -0.42
C THR A 195 17.30 3.61 -1.37
N ALA A 196 15.97 3.73 -1.46
CA ALA A 196 15.31 4.73 -2.30
C ALA A 196 14.04 5.26 -1.64
N PHE A 197 13.67 6.49 -2.00
CA PHE A 197 12.44 7.14 -1.58
C PHE A 197 11.72 7.71 -2.79
N ALA A 198 10.38 7.66 -2.77
CA ALA A 198 9.54 8.30 -3.76
C ALA A 198 8.49 9.17 -3.09
N SER A 199 8.07 10.23 -3.79
CA SER A 199 6.94 11.06 -3.39
C SER A 199 5.72 10.69 -4.20
N TYR A 200 4.55 10.78 -3.59
CA TYR A 200 3.29 10.38 -4.22
C TYR A 200 2.22 11.43 -3.99
N TRP A 201 1.32 11.57 -4.96
CA TRP A 201 0.07 12.28 -4.83
C TRP A 201 -1.11 11.32 -4.76
N VAL A 202 -2.04 11.64 -3.88
CA VAL A 202 -3.33 10.97 -3.76
C VAL A 202 -4.40 12.01 -3.45
N GLU A 203 -5.60 11.81 -3.99
CA GLU A 203 -6.75 12.63 -3.64
C GLU A 203 -7.44 12.06 -2.40
N LYS A 204 -7.64 12.92 -1.39
CA LYS A 204 -8.10 12.55 -0.06
C LYS A 204 -9.46 11.87 -0.06
N ASN A 205 -10.37 12.25 -0.95
CA ASN A 205 -11.74 11.74 -1.02
C ASN A 205 -11.88 10.54 -1.95
N ALA A 206 -10.76 9.92 -2.37
CA ALA A 206 -10.75 8.78 -3.28
C ALA A 206 -11.36 9.07 -4.65
N THR A 207 -11.28 10.32 -5.12
CA THR A 207 -11.71 10.71 -6.47
C THR A 207 -10.56 10.58 -7.48
N PRO A 208 -10.86 10.26 -8.76
CA PRO A 208 -9.84 10.22 -9.80
C PRO A 208 -9.11 11.55 -9.98
N ILE A 209 -7.83 11.48 -10.34
CA ILE A 209 -6.98 12.65 -10.57
C ILE A 209 -6.82 12.86 -12.07
N LYS A 210 -7.15 14.06 -12.56
CA LYS A 210 -6.89 14.42 -13.96
C LYS A 210 -5.40 14.63 -14.17
N LEU A 211 -4.75 13.66 -14.81
CA LEU A 211 -3.33 13.64 -15.13
C LEU A 211 -3.14 14.22 -16.53
N VAL A 212 -2.47 15.37 -16.61
CA VAL A 212 -2.25 16.11 -17.86
C VAL A 212 -0.99 15.63 -18.57
N HIS A 213 0.06 15.38 -17.81
CA HIS A 213 1.33 14.91 -18.33
C HIS A 213 1.99 13.97 -17.32
N TYR A 214 2.48 12.84 -17.81
CA TYR A 214 3.21 11.85 -17.05
C TYR A 214 4.32 11.26 -17.90
N VAL A 215 5.52 11.16 -17.32
CA VAL A 215 6.72 10.70 -18.03
C VAL A 215 6.81 9.18 -18.11
N GLU A 216 6.18 8.47 -17.18
CA GLU A 216 6.09 7.00 -17.20
C GLU A 216 4.80 6.52 -17.87
N GLN A 217 4.74 5.22 -18.17
CA GLN A 217 3.61 4.59 -18.84
C GLN A 217 2.40 4.48 -17.89
N VAL A 218 1.23 4.96 -18.33
CA VAL A 218 -0.05 4.71 -17.67
C VAL A 218 -0.72 3.50 -18.31
N TYR A 219 -1.44 2.71 -17.52
CA TYR A 219 -2.14 1.52 -18.02
C TYR A 219 -3.65 1.64 -17.81
N ARG A 220 -4.43 1.08 -18.73
CA ARG A 220 -5.89 1.01 -18.67
C ARG A 220 -6.36 -0.43 -18.56
N ILE A 221 -7.23 -0.67 -17.59
CA ILE A 221 -8.00 -1.92 -17.45
C ILE A 221 -9.43 -1.65 -17.94
N LYS A 222 -9.78 -2.14 -19.12
CA LYS A 222 -11.02 -1.78 -19.83
C LYS A 222 -12.26 -2.21 -19.05
N GLU A 223 -12.23 -3.42 -18.50
CA GLU A 223 -13.32 -4.06 -17.77
C GLU A 223 -13.71 -3.32 -16.49
N LEU A 224 -12.74 -2.64 -15.87
CA LEU A 224 -12.96 -1.83 -14.68
C LEU A 224 -13.20 -0.35 -15.00
N GLY A 225 -12.89 0.09 -16.23
CA GLY A 225 -12.90 1.51 -16.60
C GLY A 225 -11.85 2.33 -15.86
N GLU A 226 -10.79 1.69 -15.37
CA GLU A 226 -9.79 2.31 -14.49
C GLU A 226 -8.46 2.50 -15.24
N ASN A 227 -7.85 3.68 -15.08
CA ASN A 227 -6.47 3.95 -15.48
C ASN A 227 -5.58 3.98 -14.24
N ILE A 228 -4.45 3.29 -14.29
CA ILE A 228 -3.56 3.06 -13.15
C ILE A 228 -2.13 3.53 -13.47
N CYS A 229 -1.48 4.06 -12.44
CA CYS A 229 -0.04 4.31 -12.36
C CYS A 229 0.55 3.36 -11.32
N TRP A 230 1.68 2.75 -11.66
CA TRP A 230 2.46 1.97 -10.69
C TRP A 230 3.07 2.88 -9.62
N ILE A 231 3.25 2.36 -8.40
CA ILE A 231 3.84 3.10 -7.30
C ILE A 231 5.35 2.89 -7.21
N ASP A 232 5.85 1.79 -7.77
CA ASP A 232 7.27 1.44 -7.79
C ASP A 232 8.12 2.33 -8.72
#